data_AF-A0A927RM76-F1
#
_entry.id   AF-A0A927RM76-F1
#
_cell.length_a   1.000
_cell.length_b   1.000
_cell.length_c   1.000
_cell.angle_alpha   90.00
_cell.angle_beta   90.00
_cell.angle_gamma   90.00
#
_symmetry.space_group_name_H-M   'P 1'
#
loop_
_entity.id
_entity.type
_entity.pdbx_description
1 polymer ?
#
loop_
_entity_poly.entity_id
_entity_poly.type
_entity_poly.pdbx_seq_one_letter_code
_entity_poly.pdbx_strand_id
1 'polypeptide(L)'
;MTNVFAPVDVAGRSLANRIVMAPMTRSRAYGPGVTATDLMATYYSQRASAGLNVTEGIQPSPVGQGCPDTPGLHSPEQISAWRKVVRSSDTEVRTKESTGQRSGRKRIFRVSLSNVKRS
;
A
#
# COMPACT_ATOMS: atom_id res chain seq x y z
N MET A 1 2.96 -24.63 -15.62
CA MET A 1 3.18 -24.21 -14.22
C MET A 1 2.88 -22.74 -14.07
N THR A 2 2.26 -22.33 -12.97
CA THR A 2 1.93 -20.93 -12.69
C THR A 2 3.15 -20.21 -12.12
N ASN A 3 3.57 -19.10 -12.74
CA ASN A 3 4.64 -18.26 -12.20
C ASN A 3 4.09 -17.31 -11.14
N VAL A 4 4.55 -17.46 -9.89
CA VAL A 4 4.11 -16.64 -8.74
C VAL A 4 4.62 -15.18 -8.81
N PHE A 5 5.71 -14.94 -9.52
CA PHE A 5 6.29 -13.60 -9.72
C PHE A 5 5.74 -12.88 -10.95
N ALA A 6 4.91 -13.54 -11.76
CA ALA A 6 4.27 -12.89 -12.88
C ALA A 6 3.15 -11.92 -12.40
N PRO A 7 3.00 -10.75 -13.04
CA PRO A 7 1.89 -9.84 -12.75
C PRO A 7 0.52 -10.52 -12.90
N VAL A 8 -0.48 -9.98 -12.21
CA VAL A 8 -1.87 -10.45 -12.28
C VAL A 8 -2.83 -9.26 -12.19
N ASP A 9 -3.91 -9.29 -12.95
CA ASP A 9 -5.01 -8.34 -12.78
C ASP A 9 -5.97 -8.87 -11.72
N VAL A 10 -6.31 -8.01 -10.76
CA VAL A 10 -7.33 -8.27 -9.75
C VAL A 10 -8.29 -7.10 -9.74
N ALA A 11 -9.51 -7.31 -10.25
CA ALA A 11 -10.57 -6.30 -10.32
C ALA A 11 -10.12 -5.00 -11.01
N GLY A 12 -9.37 -5.10 -12.12
CA GLY A 12 -8.88 -3.95 -12.88
C GLY A 12 -7.65 -3.26 -12.29
N ARG A 13 -7.01 -3.86 -11.28
CA ARG A 13 -5.72 -3.41 -10.73
C ARG A 13 -4.63 -4.41 -11.08
N SER A 14 -3.57 -3.92 -11.72
CA SER A 14 -2.39 -4.71 -12.01
C SER A 14 -1.51 -4.83 -10.76
N LEU A 15 -1.37 -6.04 -10.24
CA LEU A 15 -0.48 -6.36 -9.14
C LEU A 15 0.86 -6.86 -9.68
N ALA A 16 1.96 -6.51 -9.01
CA ALA A 16 3.32 -6.85 -9.44
C ALA A 16 3.61 -8.36 -9.44
N ASN A 17 2.95 -9.11 -8.56
CA ASN A 17 3.10 -10.56 -8.41
C ASN A 17 1.85 -11.17 -7.75
N ARG A 18 1.82 -12.49 -7.66
CA ARG A 18 0.69 -13.27 -7.10
C ARG A 18 0.88 -13.58 -5.61
N ILE A 19 1.79 -12.89 -4.93
CA ILE A 19 2.08 -13.07 -3.51
C ILE A 19 1.21 -12.10 -2.72
N VAL A 20 0.40 -12.64 -1.82
CA VAL A 20 -0.50 -11.88 -0.95
C VAL A 20 -0.04 -12.04 0.49
N MET A 21 0.13 -10.93 1.20
CA MET A 21 0.28 -10.96 2.64
C MET A 21 -1.10 -11.15 3.27
N ALA A 22 -1.26 -12.25 4.00
CA ALA A 22 -2.48 -12.57 4.73
C ALA A 22 -2.75 -11.56 5.87
N PRO A 23 -4.03 -11.38 6.26
CA PRO A 23 -4.38 -10.59 7.43
C PRO A 23 -3.82 -11.24 8.70
N MET A 24 -3.03 -10.49 9.47
CA MET A 24 -2.38 -10.99 10.70
C MET A 24 -2.50 -9.94 11.81
N THR A 25 -3.37 -10.17 12.79
CA THR A 25 -3.52 -9.30 13.97
C THR A 25 -2.21 -9.19 14.74
N ARG A 26 -1.73 -7.96 14.95
CA ARG A 26 -0.46 -7.69 15.64
C ARG A 26 -0.63 -7.01 17.00
N SER A 27 -1.79 -6.43 17.28
CA SER A 27 -2.10 -5.71 18.52
C SER A 27 -1.06 -4.62 18.82
N ARG A 28 -0.83 -3.72 17.84
CA ARG A 28 0.19 -2.65 17.90
C ARG A 28 -0.40 -1.24 17.89
N ALA A 29 -1.71 -1.11 18.07
CA ALA A 29 -2.39 0.18 18.22
C ALA A 29 -2.41 0.64 19.68
N TYR A 30 -1.27 0.55 20.37
CA TYR A 30 -1.14 0.94 21.77
C TYR A 30 -1.24 2.46 21.87
N GLY A 31 -2.35 2.97 22.40
CA GLY A 31 -2.56 4.41 22.56
C GLY A 31 -4.03 4.82 22.68
N PRO A 32 -4.29 6.06 23.11
CA PRO A 32 -5.64 6.59 23.19
C PRO A 32 -6.31 6.53 21.81
N GLY A 33 -7.50 5.95 21.77
CA GLY A 33 -8.27 5.83 20.53
C GLY A 33 -7.84 4.70 19.60
N VAL A 34 -6.89 3.82 20.01
CA VAL A 34 -6.48 2.62 19.25
C VAL A 34 -6.20 2.95 17.76
N THR A 35 -5.41 4.00 17.56
CA THR A 35 -5.00 4.48 16.24
C THR A 35 -3.79 3.71 15.72
N ALA A 36 -3.67 3.59 14.39
CA ALA A 36 -2.47 3.02 13.79
C ALA A 36 -1.19 3.82 14.18
N THR A 37 -0.11 3.11 14.50
CA THR A 37 1.15 3.71 14.96
C THR A 37 2.18 3.82 13.83
N ASP A 38 3.23 4.63 14.02
CA ASP A 38 4.34 4.72 13.05
C ASP A 38 5.10 3.39 12.89
N LEU A 39 5.08 2.55 13.93
CA LEU A 39 5.58 1.17 13.86
C LEU A 39 4.77 0.33 12.86
N MET A 40 3.45 0.51 12.81
CA MET A 40 2.59 -0.17 11.83
C MET A 40 2.88 0.34 10.41
N ALA A 41 3.10 1.64 10.23
CA ALA A 41 3.50 2.20 8.93
C ALA A 41 4.83 1.58 8.44
N THR A 42 5.83 1.54 9.31
CA THR A 42 7.11 0.88 9.03
C THR A 42 6.91 -0.60 8.69
N TYR A 43 6.09 -1.30 9.47
CA TYR A 43 5.81 -2.72 9.29
C TYR A 43 5.19 -3.05 7.92
N TYR A 44 4.23 -2.26 7.45
CA TYR A 44 3.61 -2.47 6.14
C TYR A 44 4.53 -2.01 4.99
N SER A 45 5.30 -0.93 5.17
CA SER A 45 6.27 -0.49 4.15
C SER A 45 7.32 -1.55 3.83
N GLN A 46 7.81 -2.28 4.85
CA GLN A 46 8.75 -3.39 4.68
C GLN A 46 8.18 -4.56 3.87
N ARG A 47 6.85 -4.61 3.69
CA ARG A 47 6.12 -5.69 2.99
C ARG A 47 5.45 -5.20 1.71
N ALA A 48 5.73 -3.97 1.28
CA ALA A 48 5.19 -3.39 0.06
C ALA A 48 5.60 -4.14 -1.23
N SER A 49 6.57 -5.07 -1.15
CA SER A 49 6.96 -5.91 -2.29
C SER A 49 5.94 -7.02 -2.63
N ALA A 50 5.01 -7.33 -1.72
CA ALA A 50 3.91 -8.24 -2.02
C ALA A 50 2.97 -7.58 -3.05
N GLY A 51 2.38 -8.38 -3.94
CA GLY A 51 1.41 -7.90 -4.91
C GLY A 51 0.18 -7.30 -4.25
N LEU A 52 -0.24 -7.84 -3.11
CA LEU A 52 -1.33 -7.32 -2.29
C LEU A 52 -1.03 -7.51 -0.80
N ASN A 53 -1.23 -6.47 -0.01
CA ASN A 53 -1.22 -6.54 1.44
C ASN A 53 -2.64 -6.44 1.99
N VAL A 54 -3.10 -7.50 2.66
CA VAL A 54 -4.32 -7.45 3.47
C VAL A 54 -3.92 -7.08 4.88
N THR A 55 -4.50 -5.99 5.40
CA THR A 55 -4.15 -5.49 6.74
C THR A 55 -4.58 -6.45 7.84
N GLU A 56 -4.18 -6.16 9.08
CA GLU A 56 -4.77 -6.82 10.24
C GLU A 56 -6.27 -6.52 10.36
N GLY A 57 -6.95 -7.26 11.24
CA GLY A 57 -8.35 -6.97 11.57
C GLY A 57 -8.49 -5.58 12.18
N ILE A 58 -9.40 -4.79 11.63
CA ILE A 58 -9.65 -3.41 12.06
C ILE A 58 -11.06 -3.33 12.64
N GLN A 59 -11.22 -2.76 13.83
CA GLN A 59 -12.54 -2.62 14.46
C GLN A 59 -13.40 -1.60 13.69
N PRO A 60 -14.62 -1.98 13.25
CA PRO A 60 -15.52 -1.08 12.53
C PRO A 60 -16.32 -0.16 13.47
N SER A 61 -16.32 -0.43 14.77
CA SER A 61 -17.01 0.34 15.80
C SER A 61 -16.34 0.14 17.17
N PRO A 62 -16.62 0.98 18.17
CA PRO A 62 -16.07 0.81 19.52
C PRO A 62 -16.43 -0.54 20.16
N VAL A 63 -17.65 -1.04 19.94
CA VAL A 63 -18.10 -2.36 20.42
C VAL A 63 -17.52 -3.54 19.62
N GLY A 64 -16.95 -3.28 18.44
CA GLY A 64 -16.33 -4.29 17.59
C GLY A 64 -14.91 -4.71 18.02
N GLN A 65 -14.43 -4.22 19.16
CA GLN A 65 -13.08 -4.52 19.66
C GLN A 65 -13.00 -5.95 20.24
N GLY A 66 -12.60 -6.91 19.41
CA GLY A 66 -12.47 -8.32 19.84
C GLY A 66 -11.16 -8.65 20.57
N CYS A 67 -10.11 -7.84 20.40
CA CYS A 67 -8.80 -8.08 21.00
C CYS A 67 -8.16 -6.74 21.45
N PRO A 68 -7.43 -6.70 22.56
CA PRO A 68 -6.69 -5.50 22.97
C PRO A 68 -5.74 -5.02 21.86
N ASP A 69 -5.61 -3.68 21.77
CA ASP A 69 -4.71 -2.98 20.85
C ASP A 69 -4.91 -3.30 19.36
N THR A 70 -6.08 -3.81 18.97
CA THR A 70 -6.50 -3.84 17.56
C THR A 70 -6.82 -2.43 17.09
N PRO A 71 -6.28 -1.99 15.95
CA PRO A 71 -6.56 -0.68 15.40
C PRO A 71 -8.03 -0.52 15.00
N GLY A 72 -8.56 0.71 15.08
CA GLY A 72 -9.90 1.05 14.57
C GLY A 72 -9.93 1.80 13.24
N LEU A 73 -11.15 1.93 12.69
CA LEU A 73 -11.47 2.73 11.51
C LEU A 73 -12.89 3.33 11.60
N HIS A 74 -13.21 3.89 12.76
CA HIS A 74 -14.50 4.51 13.06
C HIS A 74 -14.39 5.95 13.58
N SER A 75 -13.18 6.43 13.86
CA SER A 75 -12.93 7.84 14.21
C SER A 75 -12.08 8.57 13.15
N PRO A 76 -12.21 9.91 13.05
CA PRO A 76 -11.35 10.72 12.15
C PRO A 76 -9.86 10.54 12.41
N GLU A 77 -9.45 10.40 13.68
CA GLU A 77 -8.06 10.22 14.10
C GLU A 77 -7.53 8.87 13.60
N GLN A 78 -8.32 7.81 13.72
CA GLN A 78 -8.00 6.49 13.21
C GLN A 78 -7.84 6.48 11.68
N ILE A 79 -8.75 7.15 10.95
CA ILE A 79 -8.65 7.30 9.50
C ILE A 79 -7.37 8.06 9.11
N SER A 80 -7.06 9.15 9.81
CA SER A 80 -5.84 9.94 9.58
C SER A 80 -4.57 9.10 9.81
N ALA A 81 -4.54 8.30 10.86
CA ALA A 81 -3.44 7.39 11.17
C ALA A 81 -3.27 6.33 10.06
N TRP A 82 -4.35 5.68 9.63
CA TRP A 82 -4.29 4.68 8.55
C TRP A 82 -3.86 5.25 7.21
N ARG A 83 -4.23 6.50 6.89
CA ARG A 83 -3.72 7.18 5.69
C ARG A 83 -2.19 7.26 5.67
N LYS A 84 -1.52 7.40 6.82
CA LYS A 84 -0.05 7.40 6.89
C LYS A 84 0.52 6.02 6.54
N VAL A 85 -0.11 4.94 7.03
CA VAL A 85 0.28 3.55 6.77
C VAL A 85 0.16 3.18 5.29
N VAL A 86 -0.94 3.62 4.65
CA VAL A 86 -1.14 3.39 3.20
C VAL A 86 -0.06 4.12 2.41
N ARG A 87 0.13 5.42 2.67
CA ARG A 87 1.15 6.21 1.95
C ARG A 87 2.58 5.69 2.14
N SER A 88 2.93 5.12 3.29
CA SER A 88 4.27 4.56 3.50
C SER A 88 4.50 3.27 2.72
N SER A 89 3.42 2.59 2.31
CA SER A 89 3.45 1.31 1.60
C SER A 89 3.27 1.47 0.10
N ASP A 90 2.76 2.61 -0.36
CA ASP A 90 2.69 2.95 -1.77
C ASP A 90 4.10 3.18 -2.32
N THR A 91 4.72 2.12 -2.83
CA THR A 91 5.80 2.24 -3.80
C THR A 91 5.20 2.80 -5.09
N GLU A 92 5.64 3.98 -5.50
CA GLU A 92 5.19 4.68 -6.70
C GLU A 92 5.06 3.72 -7.89
N VAL A 93 3.82 3.38 -8.24
CA VAL A 93 3.52 2.64 -9.47
C VAL A 93 3.73 3.63 -10.60
N ARG A 94 4.94 3.60 -11.18
CA ARG A 94 5.30 4.31 -12.39
C ARG A 94 4.33 3.88 -13.50
N THR A 95 3.27 4.65 -13.69
CA THR A 95 2.32 4.48 -14.78
C THR A 95 3.11 4.62 -16.08
N LYS A 96 3.35 3.50 -16.77
CA LYS A 96 3.75 3.58 -18.17
C LYS A 96 2.52 4.00 -18.93
N GLU A 97 2.42 5.29 -19.26
CA GLU A 97 1.49 5.76 -20.28
C GLU A 97 1.71 4.93 -21.54
N SER A 98 0.74 4.07 -21.88
CA SER A 98 0.69 3.39 -23.17
C SER A 98 0.13 4.37 -24.19
N THR A 99 0.93 5.33 -24.64
CA THR A 99 0.55 6.17 -25.77
C THR A 99 0.61 5.32 -27.04
N GLY A 100 -0.58 4.98 -27.53
CA GLY A 100 -0.80 4.28 -28.79
C GLY A 100 -0.07 4.95 -29.94
N GLN A 101 0.55 4.10 -30.75
CA GLN A 101 1.24 4.42 -31.98
C GLN A 101 0.26 5.04 -32.99
N ARG A 102 0.35 6.37 -33.18
CA ARG A 102 -0.12 7.02 -34.41
C ARG A 102 1.05 7.75 -35.08
N SER A 103 1.48 7.13 -36.18
CA SER A 103 2.08 7.70 -37.39
C SER A 103 2.87 9.01 -37.28
N GLY A 104 4.17 8.89 -37.54
CA GLY A 104 4.91 9.85 -38.37
C GLY A 104 5.29 11.18 -37.73
N ARG A 105 6.35 11.19 -36.91
CA ARG A 105 7.41 12.23 -36.90
C ARG A 105 8.45 11.89 -35.82
N LYS A 106 9.71 11.71 -36.25
CA LYS A 106 10.85 11.59 -35.33
C LYS A 106 10.92 12.86 -34.48
N ARG A 107 10.60 12.78 -33.19
CA ARG A 107 11.04 13.74 -32.18
C ARG A 107 12.05 13.04 -31.28
N ILE A 108 13.25 13.60 -31.22
CA ILE A 108 14.30 13.20 -30.30
C ILE A 108 13.80 13.54 -28.89
N PHE A 109 13.41 12.53 -28.12
CA PHE A 109 13.08 12.72 -26.71
C PHE A 109 14.37 12.68 -25.89
N ARG A 110 14.77 13.87 -25.43
CA ARG A 110 15.80 14.02 -24.40
C ARG A 110 15.18 13.58 -23.07
N VAL A 111 15.55 12.39 -22.59
CA VAL A 111 15.24 11.95 -21.23
C VAL A 111 16.12 12.75 -20.27
N SER A 112 15.53 13.74 -19.59
CA SER A 112 16.19 14.46 -18.51
C SER A 112 16.14 13.60 -17.25
N LEU A 113 17.23 12.89 -16.97
CA LEU A 113 17.51 12.31 -15.66
C LEU A 113 17.98 13.43 -14.73
N SER A 114 17.17 13.82 -13.76
CA SER A 114 17.64 14.55 -12.58
C SER A 114 17.30 13.75 -11.34
N ASN A 115 18.32 13.04 -10.89
CA ASN A 115 18.39 12.26 -9.68
C ASN A 115 18.51 13.19 -8.46
N VAL A 116 17.97 12.73 -7.31
CA VAL A 116 18.47 12.99 -5.94
C VAL A 116 18.37 14.42 -5.39
N LYS A 117 17.51 14.58 -4.38
CA LYS A 117 17.98 14.95 -3.03
C LYS A 117 16.96 14.60 -1.95
N ARG A 118 17.42 13.72 -1.05
CA ARG A 118 16.97 13.67 0.35
C ARG A 118 17.26 15.04 0.99
N SER A 119 16.34 15.54 1.78
CA SER A 119 16.59 16.38 2.96
C SER A 119 15.57 15.98 4.01
#